data_AF-A0A2D8UG00-F1
#
_entry.id   AF-A0A2D8UG00-F1
#
_cell.length_a   1.000
_cell.length_b   1.000
_cell.length_c   1.000
_cell.angle_alpha   90.00
_cell.angle_beta   90.00
_cell.angle_gamma   90.00
#
_symmetry.space_group_name_H-M   'P 1'
#
loop_
_entity.id
_entity.type
_entity.pdbx_description
1 polymer ?
#
loop_
_entity_poly.entity_id
_entity_poly.type
_entity_poly.pdbx_seq_one_letter_code
_entity_poly.pdbx_strand_id
1 'polypeptide(L)'
;MLKPFSILYFVIILFITSCSSIKIKDIEVGEGWANNSVNTTIFRKNAVASSGDYQFLGYYDNNGKMIIAKRDVGSSKFDLNVSNFNGNAKDAHNSISLAVDGEQKLHVSWDHHDNPLNYAVGNSIFSEQLGEKQSMTGKDENKLSYPQFYNLKNGDLLFLYRSGQSGKGKLVSKLYNTKTQDWTDLHENLIDGEGERNAYWQASVDKQGIIHLSWVWRESWDVSTNHDMAYARSKDGGKTWERSNGEKYELPITAGTAEYAWKIPQKSELINQTSMTADRDGNPFIVTYWTENNKTDYQIIYAEDGKWKHENTNFRKSSFQLGGGGTKKIPISRPDILIKETKTNPIIYLLFRDAERENKVSMAYHKLHNDKPWKVVDLTEESVGEWEPNYDLQLWENEEKLHVFVQKVTQLDGEGLAKAPPTEVRILEVSNLPK
;
A
#
# COMPACT_ATOMS: atom_id res chain seq x y z
N MET A 1 -28.97 -5.00 78.09
CA MET A 1 -28.06 -4.42 77.08
C MET A 1 -27.70 -5.51 76.09
N LEU A 2 -28.27 -5.50 74.89
CA LEU A 2 -27.85 -6.34 73.76
C LEU A 2 -27.71 -5.39 72.56
N LYS A 3 -26.50 -5.30 72.00
CA LYS A 3 -26.12 -4.38 70.91
C LYS A 3 -26.69 -4.89 69.57
N PRO A 4 -27.06 -4.00 68.62
CA PRO A 4 -27.48 -4.42 67.30
C PRO A 4 -26.25 -4.79 66.45
N PHE A 5 -26.30 -5.94 65.77
CA PHE A 5 -25.33 -6.31 64.75
C PHE A 5 -25.73 -5.63 63.43
N SER A 6 -24.88 -4.73 62.94
CA SER A 6 -25.05 -4.12 61.62
C SER A 6 -24.41 -5.03 60.58
N ILE A 7 -25.23 -5.68 59.75
CA ILE A 7 -24.77 -6.49 58.62
C ILE A 7 -24.45 -5.52 57.46
N LEU A 8 -23.17 -5.36 57.17
CA LEU A 8 -22.68 -4.57 56.03
C LEU A 8 -22.66 -5.49 54.80
N TYR A 9 -23.59 -5.29 53.87
CA TYR A 9 -23.56 -5.95 52.57
C TYR A 9 -22.46 -5.34 51.70
N PHE A 10 -21.40 -6.09 51.45
CA PHE A 10 -20.37 -5.74 50.47
C PHE A 10 -20.90 -6.10 49.07
N VAL A 11 -21.31 -5.10 48.29
CA VAL A 11 -21.63 -5.27 46.87
C VAL A 11 -20.33 -5.23 46.08
N ILE A 12 -19.85 -6.40 45.65
CA ILE A 12 -18.72 -6.51 44.71
C ILE A 12 -19.27 -6.18 43.31
N ILE A 13 -19.01 -4.97 42.84
CA ILE A 13 -19.23 -4.59 41.44
C ILE A 13 -18.08 -5.19 40.62
N LEU A 14 -18.33 -6.36 40.00
CA LEU A 14 -17.46 -6.89 38.96
C LEU A 14 -17.53 -5.96 37.74
N PHE A 15 -16.51 -5.12 37.55
CA PHE A 15 -16.27 -4.48 36.26
C PHE A 15 -15.83 -5.56 35.27
N ILE A 16 -16.79 -6.11 34.52
CA ILE A 16 -16.50 -6.89 33.33
C ILE A 16 -16.02 -5.89 32.28
N THR A 17 -14.72 -5.65 32.22
CA THR A 17 -14.12 -4.99 31.06
C THR A 17 -14.30 -5.95 29.88
N SER A 18 -15.29 -5.69 29.02
CA SER A 18 -15.45 -6.43 27.77
C SER A 18 -14.21 -6.18 26.92
N CYS A 19 -13.29 -7.14 26.92
CA CYS A 19 -12.20 -7.15 25.95
C CYS A 19 -12.86 -7.50 24.61
N SER A 20 -13.27 -6.49 23.84
CA SER A 20 -13.83 -6.72 22.51
C SER A 20 -12.73 -7.30 21.64
N SER A 21 -12.87 -8.58 21.29
CA SER A 21 -11.99 -9.22 20.31
C SER A 21 -12.20 -8.60 18.94
N ILE A 22 -11.14 -8.63 18.12
CA ILE A 22 -11.20 -8.31 16.70
C ILE A 22 -12.30 -9.17 16.07
N LYS A 23 -13.11 -8.56 15.21
CA LYS A 23 -14.14 -9.25 14.45
C LYS A 23 -13.78 -9.18 12.97
N ILE A 24 -13.77 -10.35 12.33
CA ILE A 24 -13.51 -10.51 10.91
C ILE A 24 -14.81 -10.96 10.25
N LYS A 25 -15.21 -10.25 9.20
CA LYS A 25 -16.21 -10.73 8.25
C LYS A 25 -15.49 -11.00 6.93
N ASP A 26 -15.39 -12.27 6.58
CA ASP A 26 -14.76 -12.75 5.35
C ASP A 26 -15.81 -12.82 4.24
N ILE A 27 -15.55 -12.14 3.13
CA ILE A 27 -16.50 -11.99 2.01
C ILE A 27 -15.83 -12.46 0.74
N GLU A 28 -16.36 -13.56 0.20
CA GLU A 28 -15.99 -14.11 -1.09
C GLU A 28 -16.42 -13.18 -2.23
N VAL A 29 -15.60 -13.14 -3.28
CA VAL A 29 -15.78 -12.25 -4.44
C VAL A 29 -15.87 -13.09 -5.71
N GLY A 30 -14.85 -13.91 -5.97
CA GLY A 30 -14.73 -14.82 -7.10
C GLY A 30 -13.30 -15.35 -7.26
N GLU A 31 -13.16 -16.42 -8.03
CA GLU A 31 -11.86 -17.05 -8.29
C GLU A 31 -10.91 -16.16 -9.11
N GLY A 32 -9.67 -16.02 -8.63
CA GLY A 32 -8.60 -15.28 -9.29
C GLY A 32 -7.38 -16.14 -9.63
N TRP A 33 -6.54 -15.63 -10.53
CA TRP A 33 -5.23 -16.21 -10.83
C TRP A 33 -4.36 -16.34 -9.58
N ALA A 34 -3.73 -17.51 -9.38
CA ALA A 34 -2.94 -17.79 -8.18
C ALA A 34 -1.54 -18.39 -8.45
N ASN A 35 -1.11 -18.46 -9.72
CA ASN A 35 0.19 -19.03 -10.10
C ASN A 35 1.40 -18.11 -9.85
N ASN A 36 1.14 -16.87 -9.42
CA ASN A 36 2.10 -15.88 -8.92
C ASN A 36 1.30 -14.83 -8.10
N SER A 37 1.96 -13.76 -7.66
CA SER A 37 1.35 -12.72 -6.82
C SER A 37 0.77 -11.51 -7.57
N VAL A 38 0.51 -11.59 -8.89
CA VAL A 38 0.10 -10.41 -9.70
C VAL A 38 -1.13 -9.65 -9.15
N ASN A 39 -2.05 -10.37 -8.52
CA ASN A 39 -3.25 -9.80 -7.88
C ASN A 39 -3.01 -9.25 -6.48
N THR A 40 -1.85 -9.50 -5.88
CA THR A 40 -1.61 -9.31 -4.44
C THR A 40 -0.27 -8.63 -4.14
N THR A 41 0.34 -7.96 -5.13
CA THR A 41 1.55 -7.17 -4.91
C THR A 41 1.23 -5.90 -4.11
N ILE A 42 2.19 -5.41 -3.32
CA ILE A 42 2.03 -4.20 -2.48
C ILE A 42 1.89 -2.90 -3.29
N PHE A 43 2.40 -2.89 -4.53
CA PHE A 43 2.47 -1.67 -5.36
C PHE A 43 1.20 -1.41 -6.18
N ARG A 44 0.12 -2.15 -5.93
CA ARG A 44 -1.21 -1.85 -6.45
C ARG A 44 -1.79 -0.66 -5.68
N LYS A 45 -1.87 0.50 -6.34
CA LYS A 45 -2.41 1.73 -5.76
C LYS A 45 -3.57 2.23 -6.63
N ASN A 46 -4.78 1.66 -6.48
CA ASN A 46 -5.22 0.69 -5.47
C ASN A 46 -5.74 -0.64 -6.05
N ALA A 47 -5.71 -1.71 -5.25
CA ALA A 47 -6.43 -2.95 -5.57
C ALA A 47 -7.94 -2.88 -5.29
N VAL A 48 -8.31 -2.05 -4.31
CA VAL A 48 -9.68 -1.79 -3.86
C VAL A 48 -9.82 -0.28 -3.70
N ALA A 49 -10.90 0.30 -4.21
CA ALA A 49 -11.18 1.73 -4.09
C ALA A 49 -12.66 1.95 -3.78
N SER A 50 -12.96 2.66 -2.68
CA SER A 50 -14.32 3.06 -2.34
C SER A 50 -14.58 4.54 -2.68
N SER A 51 -15.81 4.82 -3.10
CA SER A 51 -16.33 6.18 -3.16
C SER A 51 -17.85 6.20 -2.96
N GLY A 52 -18.32 7.09 -2.07
CA GLY A 52 -19.70 7.06 -1.59
C GLY A 52 -20.03 5.71 -0.96
N ASP A 53 -21.16 5.13 -1.33
CA ASP A 53 -21.61 3.84 -0.82
C ASP A 53 -21.02 2.65 -1.59
N TYR A 54 -20.20 2.89 -2.63
CA TYR A 54 -19.68 1.84 -3.51
C TYR A 54 -18.23 1.50 -3.24
N GLN A 55 -17.92 0.20 -3.29
CA GLN A 55 -16.56 -0.34 -3.27
C GLN A 55 -16.28 -1.08 -4.58
N PHE A 56 -15.16 -0.74 -5.22
CA PHE A 56 -14.65 -1.39 -6.43
C PHE A 56 -13.39 -2.20 -6.10
N LEU A 57 -13.20 -3.29 -6.83
CA LEU A 57 -11.97 -4.06 -6.78
C LEU A 57 -11.64 -4.64 -8.16
N GLY A 58 -10.36 -4.89 -8.41
CA GLY A 58 -9.86 -5.36 -9.70
C GLY A 58 -8.94 -6.55 -9.51
N TYR A 59 -9.04 -7.57 -10.35
CA TYR A 59 -8.14 -8.72 -10.32
C TYR A 59 -8.17 -9.47 -11.65
N TYR A 60 -7.15 -10.29 -11.91
CA TYR A 60 -7.15 -11.23 -13.03
C TYR A 60 -7.80 -12.56 -12.63
N ASP A 61 -8.69 -13.06 -13.48
CA ASP A 61 -9.17 -14.43 -13.41
C ASP A 61 -8.08 -15.43 -13.86
N ASN A 62 -8.40 -16.72 -13.83
CA ASN A 62 -7.46 -17.78 -14.24
C ASN A 62 -7.02 -17.74 -15.72
N ASN A 63 -7.75 -17.01 -16.57
CA ASN A 63 -7.45 -16.85 -17.99
C ASN A 63 -6.69 -15.53 -18.27
N GLY A 64 -6.37 -14.75 -17.25
CA GLY A 64 -5.78 -13.42 -17.40
C GLY A 64 -6.77 -12.35 -17.86
N LYS A 65 -8.08 -12.62 -17.81
CA LYS A 65 -9.13 -11.61 -18.01
C LYS A 65 -9.20 -10.71 -16.79
N MET A 66 -9.28 -9.41 -17.02
CA MET A 66 -9.47 -8.47 -15.92
C MET A 66 -10.94 -8.46 -15.49
N ILE A 67 -11.18 -8.77 -14.22
CA ILE A 67 -12.46 -8.62 -13.53
C ILE A 67 -12.46 -7.29 -12.80
N ILE A 68 -13.53 -6.51 -12.98
CA ILE A 68 -13.86 -5.39 -12.11
C ILE A 68 -15.10 -5.79 -11.33
N ALA A 69 -14.98 -5.91 -10.01
CA ALA A 69 -16.14 -6.13 -9.16
C ALA A 69 -16.58 -4.84 -8.48
N LYS A 70 -17.87 -4.74 -8.24
CA LYS A 70 -18.49 -3.64 -7.51
C LYS A 70 -19.46 -4.19 -6.48
N ARG A 71 -19.57 -3.51 -5.34
CA ARG A 71 -20.64 -3.72 -4.37
C ARG A 71 -21.03 -2.42 -3.69
N ASP A 72 -22.19 -2.41 -3.05
CA ASP A 72 -22.41 -1.50 -1.93
C ASP A 72 -21.52 -1.93 -0.75
N VAL A 73 -20.86 -0.99 -0.07
CA VAL A 73 -19.91 -1.25 1.03
C VAL A 73 -20.53 -2.13 2.13
N GLY A 74 -21.83 -1.99 2.40
CA GLY A 74 -22.55 -2.79 3.40
C GLY A 74 -23.00 -4.18 2.92
N SER A 75 -22.96 -4.45 1.62
CA SER A 75 -23.39 -5.71 1.01
C SER A 75 -22.28 -6.75 1.04
N SER A 76 -22.61 -8.03 1.19
CA SER A 76 -21.65 -9.13 0.95
C SER A 76 -21.66 -9.63 -0.49
N LYS A 77 -22.52 -9.06 -1.36
CA LYS A 77 -22.67 -9.50 -2.74
C LYS A 77 -21.95 -8.53 -3.68
N PHE A 78 -21.12 -9.08 -4.55
CA PHE A 78 -20.47 -8.36 -5.64
C PHE A 78 -21.17 -8.60 -6.97
N ASP A 79 -21.26 -7.53 -7.77
CA ASP A 79 -21.51 -7.61 -9.20
C ASP A 79 -20.15 -7.73 -9.90
N LEU A 80 -19.93 -8.84 -10.61
CA LEU A 80 -18.68 -9.13 -11.30
C LEU A 80 -18.80 -8.77 -12.78
N ASN A 81 -17.98 -7.82 -13.24
CA ASN A 81 -17.85 -7.52 -14.66
C ASN A 81 -16.55 -8.10 -15.22
N VAL A 82 -16.67 -9.06 -16.13
CA VAL A 82 -15.56 -9.53 -16.94
C VAL A 82 -15.30 -8.48 -18.02
N SER A 83 -14.23 -7.71 -17.88
CA SER A 83 -13.93 -6.65 -18.84
C SER A 83 -13.49 -7.22 -20.20
N ASN A 84 -13.53 -6.37 -21.24
CA ASN A 84 -13.00 -6.70 -22.56
C ASN A 84 -11.46 -6.78 -22.59
N PHE A 85 -10.78 -6.51 -21.47
CA PHE A 85 -9.33 -6.44 -21.41
C PHE A 85 -8.72 -7.67 -20.75
N ASN A 86 -7.53 -8.01 -21.22
CA ASN A 86 -6.68 -9.02 -20.63
C ASN A 86 -5.41 -8.34 -20.08
N GLY A 87 -4.70 -9.05 -19.22
CA GLY A 87 -3.32 -8.76 -18.87
C GLY A 87 -2.48 -10.02 -18.89
N ASN A 88 -1.16 -9.84 -18.91
CA ASN A 88 -0.20 -10.91 -18.75
C ASN A 88 -0.07 -11.28 -17.26
N ALA A 89 -1.08 -11.98 -16.73
CA ALA A 89 -1.09 -12.46 -15.34
C ALA A 89 0.12 -13.36 -14.99
N LYS A 90 0.89 -13.82 -15.97
CA LYS A 90 2.10 -14.63 -15.76
C LYS A 90 3.29 -13.80 -15.26
N ASP A 91 3.24 -12.49 -15.38
CA ASP A 91 4.25 -11.59 -14.84
C ASP A 91 3.68 -10.84 -13.62
N ALA A 92 4.29 -10.98 -12.44
CA ALA A 92 3.80 -10.37 -11.21
C ALA A 92 3.92 -8.83 -11.22
N HIS A 93 4.69 -8.26 -12.14
CA HIS A 93 4.79 -6.81 -12.34
C HIS A 93 3.51 -6.22 -12.95
N ASN A 94 2.77 -7.03 -13.72
CA ASN A 94 1.67 -6.62 -14.59
C ASN A 94 0.36 -6.43 -13.82
N SER A 95 0.43 -5.89 -12.60
CA SER A 95 -0.69 -5.71 -11.69
C SER A 95 -1.72 -4.66 -12.17
N ILE A 96 -2.89 -4.62 -11.52
CA ILE A 96 -3.97 -3.65 -11.78
C ILE A 96 -4.02 -2.60 -10.67
N SER A 97 -4.06 -1.33 -11.04
CA SER A 97 -4.29 -0.19 -10.14
C SER A 97 -5.58 0.54 -10.50
N LEU A 98 -6.34 0.92 -9.46
CA LEU A 98 -7.65 1.56 -9.52
C LEU A 98 -7.68 2.88 -8.74
N ALA A 99 -8.52 3.81 -9.17
CA ALA A 99 -9.01 4.91 -8.35
C ALA A 99 -10.41 5.33 -8.80
N VAL A 100 -11.22 5.89 -7.90
CA VAL A 100 -12.47 6.56 -8.25
C VAL A 100 -12.25 8.05 -8.08
N ASP A 101 -12.43 8.85 -9.13
CA ASP A 101 -12.20 10.30 -9.07
C ASP A 101 -13.31 11.06 -8.31
N GLY A 102 -13.14 12.37 -8.13
CA GLY A 102 -14.13 13.21 -7.44
C GLY A 102 -15.48 13.37 -8.17
N GLU A 103 -15.55 12.99 -9.45
CA GLU A 103 -16.78 12.94 -10.27
C GLU A 103 -17.31 11.49 -10.36
N GLN A 104 -16.82 10.61 -9.49
CA GLN A 104 -17.29 9.25 -9.31
C GLN A 104 -17.07 8.33 -10.50
N LYS A 105 -16.07 8.60 -11.34
CA LYS A 105 -15.64 7.71 -12.42
C LYS A 105 -14.51 6.81 -11.96
N LEU A 106 -14.58 5.53 -12.32
CA LEU A 106 -13.51 4.56 -12.06
C LEU A 106 -12.40 4.72 -13.10
N HIS A 107 -11.15 4.85 -12.66
CA HIS A 107 -9.95 4.85 -13.47
C HIS A 107 -9.18 3.55 -13.26
N VAL A 108 -8.73 2.92 -14.34
CA VAL A 108 -8.04 1.62 -14.29
C VAL A 108 -6.82 1.64 -15.18
N SER A 109 -5.66 1.24 -14.65
CA SER A 109 -4.42 1.04 -15.39
C SER A 109 -3.81 -0.30 -15.02
N TRP A 110 -3.35 -1.06 -16.03
CA TRP A 110 -3.02 -2.47 -15.84
C TRP A 110 -1.96 -3.00 -16.82
N ASP A 111 -1.37 -4.16 -16.49
CA ASP A 111 -0.55 -4.95 -17.41
C ASP A 111 0.71 -4.22 -17.91
N HIS A 112 1.57 -3.83 -16.97
CA HIS A 112 2.78 -3.04 -17.25
C HIS A 112 4.07 -3.65 -16.70
N HIS A 113 4.96 -4.01 -17.61
CA HIS A 113 6.38 -4.24 -17.37
C HIS A 113 7.18 -3.74 -18.58
N ASP A 114 7.42 -2.43 -18.59
CA ASP A 114 8.14 -1.66 -19.60
C ASP A 114 7.45 -1.68 -20.99
N ASN A 115 6.10 -1.68 -21.00
CA ASN A 115 5.27 -1.67 -22.21
C ASN A 115 4.36 -0.44 -22.30
N PRO A 116 3.65 -0.22 -23.43
CA PRO A 116 2.75 0.92 -23.58
C PRO A 116 1.62 0.96 -22.55
N LEU A 117 1.13 2.17 -22.27
CA LEU A 117 0.04 2.44 -21.36
C LEU A 117 -1.24 1.67 -21.76
N ASN A 118 -1.71 0.78 -20.88
CA ASN A 118 -3.11 0.42 -20.81
C ASN A 118 -3.80 1.25 -19.73
N TYR A 119 -4.78 2.04 -20.14
CA TYR A 119 -5.58 2.87 -19.26
C TYR A 119 -6.98 3.02 -19.83
N ALA A 120 -7.99 2.92 -18.98
CA ALA A 120 -9.39 3.06 -19.33
C ALA A 120 -10.15 3.68 -18.15
N VAL A 121 -11.32 4.24 -18.44
CA VAL A 121 -12.21 4.85 -17.46
C VAL A 121 -13.59 4.20 -17.56
N GLY A 122 -14.31 4.13 -16.44
CA GLY A 122 -15.70 3.69 -16.40
C GLY A 122 -16.56 4.47 -17.39
N ASN A 123 -17.45 3.77 -18.09
CA ASN A 123 -18.30 4.34 -19.13
C ASN A 123 -19.35 5.33 -18.59
N SER A 124 -19.58 5.33 -17.27
CA SER A 124 -20.48 6.21 -16.54
C SER A 124 -20.10 6.26 -15.06
N ILE A 125 -20.77 7.14 -14.31
CA ILE A 125 -20.59 7.32 -12.86
C ILE A 125 -20.82 5.98 -12.14
N PHE A 126 -19.90 5.61 -11.27
CA PHE A 126 -19.87 4.35 -10.52
C PHE A 126 -19.95 3.09 -11.38
N SER A 127 -19.59 3.15 -12.65
CA SER A 127 -19.65 1.97 -13.53
C SER A 127 -18.43 1.07 -13.35
N GLU A 128 -18.68 -0.22 -13.13
CA GLU A 128 -17.68 -1.29 -13.23
C GLU A 128 -17.35 -1.65 -14.69
N GLN A 129 -18.12 -1.12 -15.66
CA GLN A 129 -17.87 -1.31 -17.09
C GLN A 129 -16.96 -0.21 -17.62
N LEU A 130 -15.80 -0.63 -18.13
CA LEU A 130 -14.81 0.26 -18.71
C LEU A 130 -15.14 0.59 -20.16
N GLY A 131 -14.84 1.83 -20.56
CA GLY A 131 -14.78 2.22 -21.97
C GLY A 131 -13.52 1.70 -22.67
N GLU A 132 -13.24 2.25 -23.84
CA GLU A 132 -12.05 1.92 -24.64
C GLU A 132 -10.73 2.33 -23.96
N LYS A 133 -9.63 1.74 -24.42
CA LYS A 133 -8.28 2.20 -24.04
C LYS A 133 -8.08 3.65 -24.49
N GLN A 134 -7.47 4.44 -23.63
CA GLN A 134 -7.15 5.84 -23.88
C GLN A 134 -5.72 6.14 -23.47
N SER A 135 -5.09 7.09 -24.16
CA SER A 135 -3.86 7.74 -23.72
C SER A 135 -4.16 8.72 -22.58
N MET A 136 -3.14 9.07 -21.77
CA MET A 136 -3.27 10.19 -20.84
C MET A 136 -2.96 11.50 -21.57
N THR A 137 -1.69 11.77 -21.83
CA THR A 137 -1.21 12.89 -22.66
C THR A 137 -0.57 12.41 -23.97
N GLY A 138 -0.31 11.11 -24.10
CA GLY A 138 0.44 10.52 -25.21
C GLY A 138 1.96 10.67 -25.08
N LYS A 139 2.44 11.40 -24.06
CA LYS A 139 3.87 11.62 -23.80
C LYS A 139 4.38 10.67 -22.72
N ASP A 140 5.55 10.06 -22.96
CA ASP A 140 6.19 9.12 -22.02
C ASP A 140 5.33 7.90 -21.63
N GLU A 141 4.43 7.44 -22.52
CA GLU A 141 3.46 6.36 -22.26
C GLU A 141 3.83 5.02 -22.91
N ASN A 142 5.03 4.87 -23.48
CA ASN A 142 5.40 3.67 -24.26
C ASN A 142 6.18 2.60 -23.49
N LYS A 143 6.69 2.91 -22.29
CA LYS A 143 7.57 2.03 -21.49
C LYS A 143 7.23 2.12 -20.00
N LEU A 144 5.96 1.90 -19.68
CA LEU A 144 5.41 2.08 -18.36
C LEU A 144 5.60 0.83 -17.50
N SER A 145 5.89 1.04 -16.22
CA SER A 145 5.87 0.04 -15.15
C SER A 145 5.29 0.66 -13.87
N TYR A 146 4.58 -0.13 -13.07
CA TYR A 146 4.01 0.27 -11.77
C TYR A 146 3.07 1.50 -11.81
N PRO A 147 1.91 1.42 -12.48
CA PRO A 147 0.93 2.49 -12.45
C PRO A 147 0.36 2.69 -11.03
N GLN A 148 0.31 3.93 -10.55
CA GLN A 148 -0.23 4.25 -9.21
C GLN A 148 -1.10 5.50 -9.28
N PHE A 149 -2.34 5.38 -8.82
CA PHE A 149 -3.28 6.50 -8.67
C PHE A 149 -3.32 6.99 -7.23
N TYR A 150 -3.47 8.31 -7.07
CA TYR A 150 -3.66 8.96 -5.79
C TYR A 150 -4.77 10.00 -5.88
N ASN A 151 -5.81 9.82 -5.08
CA ASN A 151 -6.90 10.79 -4.95
C ASN A 151 -6.39 12.07 -4.29
N LEU A 152 -6.56 13.20 -4.97
CA LEU A 152 -6.28 14.52 -4.41
C LEU A 152 -7.54 15.08 -3.74
N LYS A 153 -7.33 15.96 -2.77
CA LYS A 153 -8.40 16.56 -1.96
C LYS A 153 -9.45 17.33 -2.76
N ASN A 154 -9.09 17.84 -3.92
CA ASN A 154 -9.99 18.55 -4.83
C ASN A 154 -10.78 17.62 -5.78
N GLY A 155 -10.61 16.30 -5.66
CA GLY A 155 -11.24 15.30 -6.51
C GLY A 155 -10.40 14.88 -7.71
N ASP A 156 -9.33 15.61 -8.03
CA ASP A 156 -8.38 15.26 -9.11
C ASP A 156 -7.60 13.99 -8.76
N LEU A 157 -6.94 13.41 -9.78
CA LEU A 157 -6.05 12.26 -9.58
C LEU A 157 -4.62 12.62 -9.93
N LEU A 158 -3.68 12.30 -9.04
CA LEU A 158 -2.27 12.20 -9.37
C LEU A 158 -1.99 10.77 -9.87
N PHE A 159 -1.23 10.66 -10.95
CA PHE A 159 -0.76 9.38 -11.47
C PHE A 159 0.76 9.35 -11.51
N LEU A 160 1.33 8.36 -10.83
CA LEU A 160 2.77 8.11 -10.77
C LEU A 160 3.08 6.80 -11.47
N TYR A 161 4.17 6.76 -12.23
CA TYR A 161 4.66 5.53 -12.85
C TYR A 161 6.15 5.58 -13.15
N ARG A 162 6.75 4.40 -13.35
CA ARG A 162 8.13 4.28 -13.82
C ARG A 162 8.09 4.33 -15.34
N SER A 163 8.81 5.26 -15.93
CA SER A 163 9.11 5.20 -17.36
C SER A 163 10.53 4.69 -17.57
N GLY A 164 10.68 3.69 -18.43
CA GLY A 164 11.98 3.13 -18.80
C GLY A 164 12.37 1.86 -18.03
N GLN A 165 13.44 1.23 -18.54
CA GLN A 165 13.95 -0.04 -18.05
C GLN A 165 14.74 0.11 -16.75
N SER A 166 14.93 -1.01 -16.04
CA SER A 166 15.81 -1.08 -14.87
C SER A 166 17.22 -0.53 -15.20
N GLY A 167 17.71 0.39 -14.37
CA GLY A 167 18.96 1.13 -14.53
C GLY A 167 18.79 2.52 -15.17
N LYS A 168 17.62 2.81 -15.74
CA LYS A 168 17.31 4.09 -16.41
C LYS A 168 15.86 4.54 -16.15
N GLY A 169 15.25 4.01 -15.08
CA GLY A 169 13.87 4.32 -14.73
C GLY A 169 13.75 5.73 -14.18
N LYS A 170 12.86 6.54 -14.77
CA LYS A 170 12.48 7.85 -14.25
C LYS A 170 11.09 7.80 -13.61
N LEU A 171 10.90 8.52 -12.51
CA LEU A 171 9.57 8.72 -11.93
C LEU A 171 8.85 9.82 -12.72
N VAL A 172 7.80 9.43 -13.44
CA VAL A 172 6.91 10.35 -14.16
C VAL A 172 5.67 10.62 -13.32
N SER A 173 5.19 11.87 -13.36
CA SER A 173 3.94 12.27 -12.70
C SER A 173 3.02 13.02 -13.66
N LYS A 174 1.74 12.67 -13.63
CA LYS A 174 0.67 13.31 -14.40
C LYS A 174 -0.49 13.67 -13.47
N LEU A 175 -1.23 14.72 -13.82
CA LEU A 175 -2.40 15.19 -13.08
C LEU A 175 -3.64 15.11 -13.97
N TYR A 176 -4.67 14.40 -13.50
CA TYR A 176 -5.99 14.39 -14.09
C TYR A 176 -6.83 15.49 -13.47
N ASN A 177 -7.38 16.37 -14.31
CA ASN A 177 -8.36 17.34 -13.86
C ASN A 177 -9.77 16.80 -14.09
N THR A 178 -10.55 16.60 -13.03
CA THR A 178 -11.90 16.01 -13.17
C THR A 178 -12.89 16.90 -13.91
N LYS A 179 -12.72 18.23 -13.82
CA LYS A 179 -13.64 19.19 -14.46
C LYS A 179 -13.46 19.24 -15.97
N THR A 180 -12.21 19.23 -16.45
CA THR A 180 -11.93 19.20 -17.89
C THR A 180 -11.89 17.77 -18.44
N GLN A 181 -11.75 16.78 -17.56
CA GLN A 181 -11.60 15.37 -17.88
C GLN A 181 -10.33 15.05 -18.69
N ASP A 182 -9.26 15.82 -18.46
CA ASP A 182 -8.00 15.71 -19.19
C ASP A 182 -6.82 15.45 -18.26
N TRP A 183 -5.81 14.76 -18.79
CA TRP A 183 -4.51 14.62 -18.14
C TRP A 183 -3.55 15.73 -18.56
N THR A 184 -2.65 16.09 -17.65
CA THR A 184 -1.53 17.00 -17.88
C THR A 184 -0.25 16.41 -17.32
N ASP A 185 0.88 16.62 -17.99
CA ASP A 185 2.20 16.25 -17.48
C ASP A 185 2.62 17.23 -16.37
N LEU A 186 3.02 16.70 -15.20
CA LEU A 186 3.59 17.50 -14.11
C LEU A 186 5.11 17.48 -14.16
N HIS A 187 5.69 16.28 -14.05
CA HIS A 187 7.14 16.09 -14.08
C HIS A 187 7.49 14.86 -14.92
N GLU A 188 8.33 15.06 -15.92
CA GLU A 188 8.84 13.99 -16.78
C GLU A 188 9.94 13.16 -16.12
N ASN A 189 10.60 13.72 -15.10
CA ASN A 189 11.63 13.07 -14.31
C ASN A 189 11.69 13.74 -12.93
N LEU A 190 10.86 13.30 -11.99
CA LEU A 190 10.81 13.89 -10.65
C LEU A 190 12.01 13.47 -9.78
N ILE A 191 12.35 12.18 -9.83
CA ILE A 191 13.51 11.59 -9.15
C ILE A 191 14.45 11.05 -10.21
N ASP A 192 15.67 11.60 -10.25
CA ASP A 192 16.67 11.27 -11.24
C ASP A 192 17.81 10.45 -10.60
N GLY A 193 18.00 9.23 -11.11
CA GLY A 193 19.11 8.36 -10.75
C GLY A 193 20.40 8.67 -11.50
N GLU A 194 20.41 9.71 -12.36
CA GLU A 194 21.58 10.24 -13.08
C GLU A 194 22.23 9.20 -14.01
N GLY A 195 21.48 8.16 -14.40
CA GLY A 195 21.99 7.02 -15.17
C GLY A 195 22.86 6.03 -14.37
N GLU A 196 23.02 6.26 -13.06
CA GLU A 196 23.88 5.46 -12.17
C GLU A 196 23.07 4.52 -11.27
N ARG A 197 21.81 4.88 -10.95
CA ARG A 197 20.96 4.16 -9.99
C ARG A 197 19.48 4.23 -10.34
N ASN A 198 18.67 3.42 -9.66
CA ASN A 198 17.21 3.48 -9.72
C ASN A 198 16.63 4.01 -8.41
N ALA A 199 15.47 4.67 -8.50
CA ALA A 199 14.63 4.97 -7.36
C ALA A 199 13.40 4.06 -7.35
N TYR A 200 13.03 3.58 -6.18
CA TYR A 200 11.80 2.83 -5.96
C TYR A 200 10.99 3.51 -4.88
N TRP A 201 9.85 4.08 -5.26
CA TRP A 201 9.08 4.97 -4.41
C TRP A 201 7.81 4.31 -3.86
N GLN A 202 7.25 5.01 -2.88
CA GLN A 202 5.88 4.91 -2.41
C GLN A 202 5.40 6.33 -2.10
N ALA A 203 4.10 6.56 -2.18
CA ALA A 203 3.50 7.85 -1.88
C ALA A 203 2.18 7.69 -1.12
N SER A 204 1.74 8.77 -0.48
CA SER A 204 0.43 8.91 0.16
C SER A 204 -0.07 10.35 0.03
N VAL A 205 -1.39 10.54 0.10
CA VAL A 205 -2.00 11.87 0.19
C VAL A 205 -2.68 11.97 1.54
N ASP A 206 -2.29 12.94 2.35
CA ASP A 206 -2.84 13.13 3.69
C ASP A 206 -4.21 13.83 3.69
N LYS A 207 -4.83 13.96 4.87
CA LYS A 207 -6.13 14.64 5.03
C LYS A 207 -6.07 16.15 4.75
N GLN A 208 -4.88 16.75 4.78
CA GLN A 208 -4.67 18.14 4.40
C GLN A 208 -4.56 18.31 2.87
N GLY A 209 -4.29 17.23 2.13
CA GLY A 209 -4.06 17.21 0.69
C GLY A 209 -2.58 17.31 0.31
N ILE A 210 -1.67 17.11 1.27
CA ILE A 210 -0.23 17.05 1.04
C ILE A 210 0.09 15.68 0.44
N ILE A 211 0.81 15.69 -0.68
CA ILE A 211 1.38 14.49 -1.28
C ILE A 211 2.71 14.23 -0.59
N HIS A 212 2.86 13.08 0.03
CA HIS A 212 4.12 12.59 0.58
C HIS A 212 4.72 11.57 -0.37
N LEU A 213 6.03 11.62 -0.54
CA LEU A 213 6.78 10.71 -1.40
C LEU A 213 8.04 10.26 -0.65
N SER A 214 8.25 8.95 -0.59
CA SER A 214 9.50 8.39 -0.08
C SER A 214 10.02 7.32 -1.02
N TRP A 215 11.33 7.09 -1.02
CA TRP A 215 11.95 6.11 -1.91
C TRP A 215 13.27 5.58 -1.34
N VAL A 216 13.65 4.41 -1.84
CA VAL A 216 15.00 3.85 -1.68
C VAL A 216 15.77 4.00 -2.99
N TRP A 217 17.08 4.12 -2.91
CA TRP A 217 17.97 4.05 -4.07
C TRP A 217 18.45 2.61 -4.28
N ARG A 218 18.75 2.25 -5.53
CA ARG A 218 19.37 0.96 -5.87
C ARG A 218 20.46 1.16 -6.92
N GLU A 219 21.70 0.79 -6.58
CA GLU A 219 22.87 1.01 -7.44
C GLU A 219 22.99 0.00 -8.59
N SER A 220 22.31 -1.14 -8.56
CA SER A 220 22.40 -2.15 -9.62
C SER A 220 21.09 -2.90 -9.85
N TRP A 221 21.11 -3.96 -10.67
CA TRP A 221 19.95 -4.85 -10.84
C TRP A 221 19.69 -5.73 -9.60
N ASP A 222 20.70 -5.91 -8.74
CA ASP A 222 20.61 -6.71 -7.52
C ASP A 222 19.90 -5.94 -6.40
N VAL A 223 18.83 -6.54 -5.86
CA VAL A 223 18.09 -5.99 -4.72
C VAL A 223 18.97 -5.72 -3.49
N SER A 224 20.06 -6.48 -3.31
CA SER A 224 21.00 -6.27 -2.19
C SER A 224 21.68 -4.90 -2.22
N THR A 225 21.64 -4.20 -3.36
CA THR A 225 22.18 -2.85 -3.54
C THR A 225 21.18 -1.73 -3.22
N ASN A 226 20.00 -2.06 -2.68
CA ASN A 226 19.09 -1.07 -2.09
C ASN A 226 19.79 -0.34 -0.93
N HIS A 227 19.64 0.98 -0.85
CA HIS A 227 20.13 1.78 0.27
C HIS A 227 19.30 3.04 0.49
N ASP A 228 19.40 3.53 1.72
CA ASP A 228 18.78 4.74 2.25
C ASP A 228 17.25 4.80 2.14
N MET A 229 16.64 5.71 2.90
CA MET A 229 15.25 6.11 2.74
C MET A 229 15.20 7.63 2.57
N ALA A 230 14.82 8.08 1.37
CA ALA A 230 14.72 9.48 1.01
C ALA A 230 13.26 9.97 1.04
N TYR A 231 13.06 11.29 1.12
CA TYR A 231 11.75 11.89 1.30
C TYR A 231 11.57 13.24 0.59
N ALA A 232 10.34 13.50 0.13
CA ALA A 232 9.87 14.79 -0.34
C ALA A 232 8.36 14.91 -0.09
N ARG A 233 7.83 16.14 -0.07
CA ARG A 233 6.38 16.39 -0.06
C ARG A 233 5.98 17.52 -0.99
N SER A 234 4.72 17.55 -1.40
CA SER A 234 4.12 18.61 -2.19
C SER A 234 2.80 19.07 -1.57
N LYS A 235 2.62 20.38 -1.44
CA LYS A 235 1.43 21.02 -0.86
C LYS A 235 0.48 21.60 -1.93
N ASP A 236 0.84 21.52 -3.20
CA ASP A 236 0.18 22.21 -4.32
C ASP A 236 -0.23 21.26 -5.45
N GLY A 237 -0.55 20.01 -5.10
CA GLY A 237 -1.00 18.99 -6.05
C GLY A 237 0.12 18.39 -6.91
N GLY A 238 1.36 18.42 -6.41
CA GLY A 238 2.51 17.81 -7.06
C GLY A 238 3.30 18.77 -7.96
N LYS A 239 2.95 20.06 -8.00
CA LYS A 239 3.60 21.04 -8.89
C LYS A 239 4.98 21.44 -8.38
N THR A 240 5.10 21.69 -7.08
CA THR A 240 6.38 21.96 -6.42
C THR A 240 6.61 20.98 -5.26
N TRP A 241 7.87 20.74 -4.97
CA TRP A 241 8.29 19.77 -3.94
C TRP A 241 9.21 20.45 -2.92
N GLU A 242 9.08 20.03 -1.67
CA GLU A 242 9.86 20.51 -0.54
C GLU A 242 10.30 19.36 0.37
N ARG A 243 11.35 19.60 1.14
CA ARG A 243 11.81 18.77 2.26
C ARG A 243 10.80 18.83 3.43
N SER A 244 10.94 17.94 4.40
CA SER A 244 10.14 17.94 5.64
C SER A 244 10.25 19.25 6.42
N ASN A 245 11.40 19.93 6.35
CA ASN A 245 11.67 21.22 6.99
C ASN A 245 11.12 22.44 6.20
N GLY A 246 10.51 22.23 5.03
CA GLY A 246 9.93 23.29 4.19
C GLY A 246 10.88 23.94 3.18
N GLU A 247 12.14 23.53 3.12
CA GLU A 247 13.07 23.95 2.07
C GLU A 247 12.61 23.37 0.72
N LYS A 248 12.50 24.23 -0.30
CA LYS A 248 12.07 23.81 -1.65
C LYS A 248 13.18 23.05 -2.36
N TYR A 249 12.81 22.02 -3.09
CA TYR A 249 13.71 21.33 -4.01
C TYR A 249 13.87 22.12 -5.32
N GLU A 250 15.10 22.15 -5.83
CA GLU A 250 15.34 22.31 -7.26
C GLU A 250 15.25 20.92 -7.91
N LEU A 251 14.41 20.78 -8.94
CA LEU A 251 14.15 19.49 -9.59
C LEU A 251 15.10 19.27 -10.78
N PRO A 252 15.43 18.00 -11.11
CA PRO A 252 14.99 16.77 -10.45
C PRO A 252 15.68 16.51 -9.10
N ILE A 253 15.06 15.68 -8.25
CA ILE A 253 15.69 15.24 -7.00
C ILE A 253 16.67 14.11 -7.31
N THR A 254 17.94 14.30 -6.96
CA THR A 254 19.05 13.34 -7.14
C THR A 254 19.51 12.76 -5.79
N ALA A 255 20.38 11.75 -5.81
CA ALA A 255 20.97 11.24 -4.57
C ALA A 255 21.78 12.32 -3.81
N GLY A 256 22.42 13.25 -4.53
CA GLY A 256 23.17 14.35 -3.91
C GLY A 256 22.31 15.44 -3.28
N THR A 257 21.05 15.57 -3.71
CA THR A 257 20.14 16.65 -3.28
C THR A 257 19.02 16.17 -2.36
N ALA A 258 18.68 14.88 -2.37
CA ALA A 258 17.61 14.30 -1.58
C ALA A 258 17.75 14.54 -0.06
N GLU A 259 16.63 14.78 0.61
CA GLU A 259 16.52 14.62 2.06
C GLU A 259 16.48 13.13 2.38
N TYR A 260 17.29 12.72 3.35
CA TYR A 260 17.32 11.35 3.81
C TYR A 260 16.59 11.24 5.15
N ALA A 261 15.41 10.63 5.13
CA ALA A 261 14.64 10.30 6.31
C ALA A 261 15.40 9.32 7.21
N TRP A 262 16.10 8.35 6.61
CA TRP A 262 17.02 7.47 7.32
C TRP A 262 18.14 7.00 6.40
N LYS A 263 19.34 6.81 6.96
CA LYS A 263 20.51 6.28 6.24
C LYS A 263 20.63 4.79 6.50
N ILE A 264 20.61 3.99 5.44
CA ILE A 264 20.57 2.52 5.51
C ILE A 264 21.56 2.00 4.47
N PRO A 265 22.65 1.31 4.86
CA PRO A 265 23.65 0.87 3.89
C PRO A 265 23.12 -0.24 2.98
N GLN A 266 23.78 -0.45 1.83
CA GLN A 266 23.58 -1.64 1.01
C GLN A 266 23.85 -2.91 1.81
N LYS A 267 23.31 -4.05 1.34
CA LYS A 267 23.44 -5.36 1.98
C LYS A 267 22.86 -5.41 3.40
N SER A 268 21.87 -4.55 3.67
CA SER A 268 21.09 -4.55 4.90
C SER A 268 19.78 -5.30 4.77
N GLU A 269 19.52 -6.00 3.66
CA GLU A 269 18.20 -6.58 3.37
C GLU A 269 17.06 -5.55 3.34
N LEU A 270 17.41 -4.29 3.02
CA LEU A 270 16.44 -3.23 2.78
C LEU A 270 15.62 -3.57 1.54
N ILE A 271 14.31 -3.60 1.68
CA ILE A 271 13.40 -3.79 0.54
C ILE A 271 12.98 -2.45 -0.08
N ASN A 272 12.54 -2.52 -1.33
CA ASN A 272 12.02 -1.42 -2.13
C ASN A 272 10.50 -1.52 -2.34
N GLN A 273 9.86 -0.42 -2.74
CA GLN A 273 8.42 -0.31 -3.06
C GLN A 273 7.54 -0.80 -1.91
N THR A 274 7.49 -0.03 -0.83
CA THR A 274 6.71 -0.38 0.36
C THR A 274 5.50 0.54 0.47
N SER A 275 5.27 1.12 1.63
CA SER A 275 4.12 1.98 1.88
C SER A 275 4.48 3.09 2.85
N MET A 276 3.65 4.12 2.84
CA MET A 276 3.72 5.21 3.78
C MET A 276 2.33 5.78 3.99
N THR A 277 2.17 6.50 5.09
CA THR A 277 0.99 7.31 5.39
C THR A 277 1.42 8.57 6.14
N ALA A 278 0.47 9.40 6.54
CA ALA A 278 0.71 10.54 7.42
C ALA A 278 -0.33 10.58 8.53
N ASP A 279 0.04 11.16 9.67
CA ASP A 279 -0.92 11.45 10.74
C ASP A 279 -1.80 12.66 10.40
N ARG A 280 -2.72 13.03 11.31
CA ARG A 280 -3.62 14.17 11.11
C ARG A 280 -2.90 15.52 10.97
N ASP A 281 -1.65 15.62 11.41
CA ASP A 281 -0.87 16.86 11.42
C ASP A 281 0.08 16.94 10.21
N GLY A 282 0.02 15.95 9.32
CA GLY A 282 0.85 15.87 8.11
C GLY A 282 2.28 15.38 8.39
N ASN A 283 2.51 14.68 9.51
CA ASN A 283 3.78 14.03 9.77
C ASN A 283 3.83 12.68 9.04
N PRO A 284 4.83 12.44 8.17
CA PRO A 284 4.96 11.18 7.44
C PRO A 284 5.38 10.01 8.34
N PHE A 285 4.83 8.83 8.04
CA PHE A 285 5.22 7.53 8.58
C PHE A 285 5.49 6.57 7.41
N ILE A 286 6.69 6.02 7.34
CA ILE A 286 7.15 5.09 6.32
C ILE A 286 7.37 3.75 6.99
N VAL A 287 6.80 2.68 6.45
CA VAL A 287 7.06 1.32 6.93
C VAL A 287 7.82 0.53 5.87
N THR A 288 8.87 -0.15 6.30
CA THR A 288 9.67 -1.05 5.46
C THR A 288 10.24 -2.17 6.32
N TYR A 289 11.23 -2.91 5.83
CA TYR A 289 12.05 -3.79 6.65
C TYR A 289 13.52 -3.74 6.21
N TRP A 290 14.41 -4.00 7.15
CA TRP A 290 15.82 -4.29 6.92
C TRP A 290 16.36 -5.06 8.13
N THR A 291 17.60 -5.52 8.01
CA THR A 291 18.31 -6.30 9.02
C THR A 291 19.07 -5.40 9.99
N GLU A 292 18.74 -5.52 11.28
CA GLU A 292 19.51 -4.96 12.39
C GLU A 292 19.77 -6.07 13.41
N ASN A 293 20.96 -6.09 14.02
CA ASN A 293 21.31 -7.06 15.05
C ASN A 293 21.07 -8.53 14.61
N ASN A 294 21.41 -8.86 13.35
CA ASN A 294 21.24 -10.18 12.72
C ASN A 294 19.78 -10.67 12.63
N LYS A 295 18.80 -9.76 12.63
CA LYS A 295 17.40 -10.08 12.39
C LYS A 295 16.83 -9.10 11.37
N THR A 296 16.17 -9.63 10.35
CA THR A 296 15.35 -8.79 9.47
C THR A 296 14.05 -8.50 10.19
N ASP A 297 13.73 -7.24 10.46
CA ASP A 297 12.47 -6.88 11.11
C ASP A 297 11.80 -5.72 10.38
N TYR A 298 10.50 -5.56 10.62
CA TYR A 298 9.77 -4.40 10.16
C TYR A 298 10.25 -3.15 10.91
N GLN A 299 10.26 -2.04 10.19
CA GLN A 299 10.88 -0.80 10.63
C GLN A 299 9.96 0.35 10.28
N ILE A 300 9.87 1.32 11.18
CA ILE A 300 9.06 2.51 10.99
C ILE A 300 9.98 3.72 11.06
N ILE A 301 9.92 4.56 10.03
CA ILE A 301 10.60 5.84 9.98
C ILE A 301 9.51 6.91 9.99
N TYR A 302 9.57 7.84 10.94
CA TYR A 302 8.55 8.88 11.07
C TYR A 302 9.16 10.23 11.44
N ALA A 303 8.49 11.31 11.06
CA ALA A 303 8.89 12.64 11.49
C ALA A 303 8.13 13.05 12.76
N GLU A 304 8.84 13.64 13.71
CA GLU A 304 8.25 14.22 14.91
C GLU A 304 9.10 15.40 15.39
N ASP A 305 8.46 16.51 15.75
CA ASP A 305 9.13 17.75 16.19
C ASP A 305 10.21 18.23 15.20
N GLY A 306 9.93 18.09 13.90
CA GLY A 306 10.86 18.47 12.83
C GLY A 306 12.10 17.58 12.71
N LYS A 307 12.10 16.39 13.31
CA LYS A 307 13.20 15.42 13.24
C LYS A 307 12.72 14.07 12.78
N TRP A 308 13.55 13.38 12.01
CA TRP A 308 13.32 11.98 11.68
C TRP A 308 13.66 11.08 12.87
N LYS A 309 12.78 10.13 13.12
CA LYS A 309 12.89 9.08 14.12
C LYS A 309 12.71 7.74 13.43
N HIS A 310 13.24 6.71 14.08
CA HIS A 310 13.18 5.35 13.63
C HIS A 310 12.83 4.45 14.81
N GLU A 311 11.99 3.45 14.53
CA GLU A 311 11.62 2.41 15.48
C GLU A 311 11.68 1.04 14.80
N ASN A 312 12.34 0.10 15.47
CA ASN A 312 12.37 -1.31 15.11
C ASN A 312 11.27 -2.04 15.88
N THR A 313 10.42 -2.78 15.17
CA THR A 313 9.26 -3.45 15.79
C THR A 313 9.66 -4.59 16.73
N ASN A 314 10.85 -5.17 16.52
CA ASN A 314 11.51 -6.18 17.36
C ASN A 314 10.63 -7.38 17.74
N PHE A 315 9.68 -7.75 16.88
CA PHE A 315 8.80 -8.91 17.10
C PHE A 315 9.21 -10.14 16.29
N ARG A 316 10.06 -9.98 15.26
CA ARG A 316 10.58 -11.10 14.47
C ARG A 316 11.80 -11.72 15.12
N LYS A 317 12.09 -12.98 14.78
CA LYS A 317 13.21 -13.75 15.34
C LYS A 317 14.21 -14.21 14.29
N SER A 318 13.78 -14.37 13.05
CA SER A 318 14.54 -14.90 11.93
C SER A 318 15.12 -13.78 11.05
N SER A 319 16.21 -14.11 10.37
CA SER A 319 16.76 -13.33 9.26
C SER A 319 16.60 -14.09 7.97
N PHE A 320 16.59 -13.37 6.86
CA PHE A 320 16.77 -13.94 5.52
C PHE A 320 17.73 -13.04 4.73
N GLN A 321 18.10 -13.47 3.52
CA GLN A 321 18.90 -12.68 2.60
C GLN A 321 18.09 -12.33 1.37
N LEU A 322 18.16 -11.07 0.96
CA LEU A 322 17.68 -10.57 -0.32
C LEU A 322 18.84 -10.54 -1.30
N GLY A 323 18.64 -11.11 -2.48
CA GLY A 323 19.63 -11.07 -3.54
C GLY A 323 19.07 -11.43 -4.91
N GLY A 324 19.71 -10.90 -5.93
CA GLY A 324 19.38 -11.10 -7.34
C GLY A 324 18.26 -10.19 -7.86
N GLY A 325 17.88 -10.40 -9.12
CA GLY A 325 16.83 -9.64 -9.82
C GLY A 325 15.50 -10.38 -9.91
N GLY A 326 14.51 -9.73 -10.51
CA GLY A 326 13.16 -10.25 -10.69
C GLY A 326 12.35 -10.34 -9.40
N THR A 327 11.15 -10.89 -9.51
CA THR A 327 10.22 -11.14 -8.40
C THR A 327 10.79 -12.17 -7.45
N LYS A 328 10.61 -11.98 -6.15
CA LYS A 328 11.21 -12.82 -5.10
C LYS A 328 10.16 -13.52 -4.26
N LYS A 329 10.43 -14.77 -3.88
CA LYS A 329 9.71 -15.50 -2.85
C LYS A 329 10.26 -15.13 -1.47
N ILE A 330 9.88 -13.96 -0.98
CA ILE A 330 10.39 -13.44 0.30
C ILE A 330 9.58 -14.06 1.46
N PRO A 331 10.24 -14.50 2.57
CA PRO A 331 9.57 -15.08 3.73
C PRO A 331 8.58 -14.15 4.43
N ILE A 332 8.72 -12.84 4.21
CA ILE A 332 7.79 -11.81 4.68
C ILE A 332 7.29 -10.96 3.53
N SER A 333 6.07 -10.44 3.63
CA SER A 333 5.58 -9.44 2.66
C SER A 333 6.25 -8.09 2.89
N ARG A 334 6.21 -7.24 1.87
CA ARG A 334 6.29 -5.79 2.13
C ARG A 334 5.09 -5.37 2.99
N PRO A 335 5.24 -4.44 3.94
CA PRO A 335 4.17 -4.04 4.86
C PRO A 335 3.30 -2.89 4.31
N ASP A 336 2.06 -2.80 4.79
CA ASP A 336 1.25 -1.57 4.73
C ASP A 336 1.07 -0.96 6.13
N ILE A 337 0.81 0.36 6.20
CA ILE A 337 0.70 1.10 7.47
C ILE A 337 -0.59 1.90 7.55
N LEU A 338 -1.25 1.84 8.69
CA LEU A 338 -2.44 2.62 9.02
C LEU A 338 -2.23 3.35 10.35
N ILE A 339 -2.77 4.56 10.46
CA ILE A 339 -2.73 5.34 11.70
C ILE A 339 -4.15 5.62 12.17
N LYS A 340 -4.43 5.27 13.43
CA LYS A 340 -5.66 5.66 14.12
C LYS A 340 -5.35 6.72 15.15
N GLU A 341 -5.98 7.88 14.98
CA GLU A 341 -5.85 8.97 15.92
C GLU A 341 -6.51 8.65 17.26
N THR A 342 -5.87 9.09 18.36
CA THR A 342 -6.47 9.04 19.69
C THR A 342 -6.40 10.41 20.36
N LYS A 343 -7.03 10.54 21.54
CA LYS A 343 -6.93 11.77 22.36
C LYS A 343 -5.52 12.06 22.86
N THR A 344 -4.62 11.08 22.81
CA THR A 344 -3.27 11.16 23.37
C THR A 344 -2.26 10.95 22.25
N ASN A 345 -1.88 9.69 21.99
CA ASN A 345 -0.92 9.35 20.95
C ASN A 345 -1.61 8.47 19.89
N PRO A 346 -1.20 8.56 18.62
CA PRO A 346 -1.73 7.71 17.57
C PRO A 346 -1.44 6.23 17.85
N ILE A 347 -2.30 5.34 17.35
CA ILE A 347 -2.04 3.91 17.27
C ILE A 347 -1.63 3.62 15.83
N ILE A 348 -0.45 3.03 15.68
CA ILE A 348 0.09 2.56 14.42
C ILE A 348 -0.32 1.10 14.26
N TYR A 349 -0.86 0.76 13.09
CA TYR A 349 -1.09 -0.62 12.66
C TYR A 349 -0.22 -0.93 11.46
N LEU A 350 0.47 -2.07 11.49
CA LEU A 350 1.16 -2.62 10.34
C LEU A 350 0.38 -3.83 9.84
N LEU A 351 -0.02 -3.82 8.58
CA LEU A 351 -0.61 -4.97 7.91
C LEU A 351 0.49 -5.70 7.14
N PHE A 352 0.62 -7.01 7.33
CA PHE A 352 1.72 -7.79 6.77
C PHE A 352 1.43 -9.29 6.71
N ARG A 353 2.40 -10.04 6.16
CA ARG A 353 2.44 -11.51 6.14
C ARG A 353 3.85 -11.98 6.49
N ASP A 354 3.96 -13.06 7.26
CA ASP A 354 5.26 -13.59 7.72
C ASP A 354 5.24 -15.11 7.85
N ALA A 355 6.28 -15.77 7.36
CA ALA A 355 6.49 -17.21 7.47
C ALA A 355 6.62 -17.69 8.93
N GLU A 356 7.11 -16.86 9.86
CA GLU A 356 7.09 -17.18 11.31
C GLU A 356 5.66 -17.33 11.87
N ARG A 357 4.69 -16.81 11.12
CA ARG A 357 3.26 -16.84 11.44
C ARG A 357 2.48 -17.68 10.43
N GLU A 358 3.16 -18.65 9.81
CA GLU A 358 2.57 -19.58 8.83
C GLU A 358 1.99 -18.86 7.60
N ASN A 359 2.53 -17.69 7.25
CA ASN A 359 2.07 -16.87 6.12
C ASN A 359 0.58 -16.49 6.21
N LYS A 360 0.05 -16.26 7.42
CA LYS A 360 -1.29 -15.69 7.65
C LYS A 360 -1.28 -14.18 7.38
N VAL A 361 -2.44 -13.62 7.05
CA VAL A 361 -2.62 -12.15 7.10
C VAL A 361 -2.50 -11.74 8.56
N SER A 362 -1.54 -10.87 8.86
CA SER A 362 -1.19 -10.49 10.22
C SER A 362 -1.25 -8.98 10.36
N MET A 363 -1.60 -8.51 11.57
CA MET A 363 -1.56 -7.11 11.92
C MET A 363 -0.74 -6.93 13.19
N ALA A 364 0.25 -6.04 13.15
CA ALA A 364 0.96 -5.58 14.33
C ALA A 364 0.40 -4.22 14.74
N TYR A 365 0.42 -3.90 16.03
CA TYR A 365 -0.01 -2.59 16.50
C TYR A 365 0.79 -2.11 17.70
N HIS A 366 0.94 -0.80 17.78
CA HIS A 366 1.62 -0.10 18.84
C HIS A 366 1.03 1.30 19.01
N LYS A 367 0.93 1.75 20.26
CA LYS A 367 0.53 3.13 20.56
C LYS A 367 1.80 3.95 20.70
N LEU A 368 1.99 4.96 19.86
CA LEU A 368 3.21 5.76 19.84
C LEU A 368 3.53 6.35 21.24
N HIS A 369 4.81 6.43 21.59
CA HIS A 369 5.33 6.82 22.92
C HIS A 369 4.90 5.94 24.09
N ASN A 370 4.47 4.71 23.83
CA ASN A 370 4.20 3.74 24.88
C ASN A 370 5.39 2.79 25.01
N ASP A 371 5.89 2.55 26.22
CA ASP A 371 7.02 1.63 26.42
C ASP A 371 6.64 0.14 26.24
N LYS A 372 5.38 -0.15 25.91
CA LYS A 372 4.91 -1.52 25.67
C LYS A 372 5.37 -2.02 24.29
N PRO A 373 5.81 -3.28 24.18
CA PRO A 373 6.23 -3.86 22.91
C PRO A 373 5.06 -3.91 21.92
N TRP A 374 5.40 -4.00 20.64
CA TRP A 374 4.48 -4.32 19.57
C TRP A 374 3.71 -5.60 19.88
N LYS A 375 2.42 -5.58 19.57
CA LYS A 375 1.57 -6.77 19.66
C LYS A 375 1.16 -7.18 18.26
N VAL A 376 1.05 -8.48 18.04
CA VAL A 376 0.71 -9.06 16.75
C VAL A 376 -0.53 -9.94 16.90
N VAL A 377 -1.43 -9.84 15.93
CA VAL A 377 -2.65 -10.64 15.81
C VAL A 377 -2.76 -11.15 14.38
N ASP A 378 -3.31 -12.35 14.20
CA ASP A 378 -3.60 -12.90 12.88
C ASP A 378 -5.05 -12.55 12.51
N LEU A 379 -5.26 -12.11 11.27
CA LEU A 379 -6.56 -11.77 10.70
C LEU A 379 -7.16 -12.93 9.88
N THR A 380 -6.34 -13.93 9.53
CA THR A 380 -6.78 -15.18 8.90
C THR A 380 -6.37 -16.38 9.74
N GLU A 381 -7.18 -17.44 9.71
CA GLU A 381 -6.83 -18.72 10.33
C GLU A 381 -5.85 -19.51 9.46
N GLU A 382 -5.96 -19.39 8.14
CA GLU A 382 -5.14 -20.11 7.17
C GLU A 382 -4.11 -19.22 6.48
N SER A 383 -3.12 -19.90 5.89
CA SER A 383 -2.07 -19.29 5.07
C SER A 383 -2.61 -18.69 3.77
N VAL A 384 -2.12 -17.51 3.42
CA VAL A 384 -2.39 -16.81 2.14
C VAL A 384 -1.20 -16.91 1.17
N GLY A 385 -0.24 -17.78 1.46
CA GLY A 385 0.95 -17.98 0.61
C GLY A 385 1.80 -16.72 0.53
N GLU A 386 2.16 -16.29 -0.68
CA GLU A 386 3.03 -15.12 -0.91
C GLU A 386 2.27 -13.80 -1.11
N TRP A 387 1.04 -13.70 -0.60
CA TRP A 387 0.26 -12.47 -0.59
C TRP A 387 1.02 -11.31 0.07
N GLU A 388 0.79 -10.09 -0.47
CA GLU A 388 1.16 -8.84 0.17
C GLU A 388 -0.07 -7.93 0.40
N PRO A 389 -0.02 -7.08 1.45
CA PRO A 389 -1.09 -6.16 1.84
C PRO A 389 -1.67 -5.31 0.73
N ASN A 390 -3.00 -5.22 0.73
CA ASN A 390 -3.79 -4.33 -0.10
C ASN A 390 -5.07 -4.00 0.68
N TYR A 391 -5.27 -2.75 1.08
CA TYR A 391 -6.47 -2.34 1.82
C TYR A 391 -7.15 -1.13 1.16
N ASP A 392 -8.42 -0.93 1.49
CA ASP A 392 -9.20 0.21 1.02
C ASP A 392 -8.80 1.50 1.74
N LEU A 393 -7.89 2.25 1.12
CA LEU A 393 -7.37 3.52 1.64
C LEU A 393 -8.49 4.54 1.86
N GLN A 394 -9.39 4.68 0.89
CA GLN A 394 -10.45 5.68 0.96
C GLN A 394 -11.42 5.39 2.10
N LEU A 395 -11.78 4.13 2.30
CA LEU A 395 -12.68 3.73 3.37
C LEU A 395 -12.03 3.87 4.76
N TRP A 396 -10.72 3.60 4.88
CA TRP A 396 -9.98 3.86 6.11
C TRP A 396 -9.93 5.35 6.43
N GLU A 397 -9.53 6.19 5.48
CA GLU A 397 -9.33 7.62 5.71
C GLU A 397 -10.64 8.35 6.06
N ASN A 398 -11.74 7.94 5.42
CA ASN A 398 -13.04 8.59 5.57
C ASN A 398 -13.87 8.03 6.74
N GLU A 399 -13.78 6.72 7.02
CA GLU A 399 -14.70 6.04 7.95
C GLU A 399 -14.00 5.17 9.00
N GLU A 400 -12.66 5.08 8.99
CA GLU A 400 -11.87 4.19 9.87
C GLU A 400 -12.30 2.72 9.80
N LYS A 401 -12.82 2.28 8.64
CA LYS A 401 -13.14 0.87 8.38
C LYS A 401 -12.01 0.22 7.59
N LEU A 402 -11.45 -0.87 8.12
CA LEU A 402 -10.37 -1.60 7.48
C LEU A 402 -10.93 -2.74 6.63
N HIS A 403 -10.95 -2.57 5.32
CA HIS A 403 -11.28 -3.62 4.35
C HIS A 403 -10.01 -4.06 3.63
N VAL A 404 -9.65 -5.35 3.72
CA VAL A 404 -8.40 -5.90 3.17
C VAL A 404 -8.70 -6.85 2.02
N PHE A 405 -8.07 -6.62 0.87
CA PHE A 405 -8.05 -7.55 -0.27
C PHE A 405 -7.15 -8.74 0.04
N VAL A 406 -7.71 -9.93 0.00
CA VAL A 406 -7.00 -11.17 0.34
C VAL A 406 -7.20 -12.20 -0.77
N GLN A 407 -6.11 -12.81 -1.20
CA GLN A 407 -6.14 -13.95 -2.10
C GLN A 407 -4.93 -14.84 -1.78
N LYS A 408 -5.14 -16.15 -1.71
CA LYS A 408 -4.02 -17.10 -1.55
C LYS A 408 -3.29 -17.26 -2.87
N VAL A 409 -2.01 -16.94 -2.92
CA VAL A 409 -1.19 -17.03 -4.14
C VAL A 409 0.08 -17.83 -3.91
N THR A 410 0.66 -18.39 -4.97
CA THR A 410 1.98 -19.03 -4.90
C THR A 410 2.98 -18.31 -5.80
N GLN A 411 3.96 -17.61 -5.22
CA GLN A 411 5.04 -16.94 -5.95
C GLN A 411 6.31 -17.80 -5.95
N LEU A 412 6.96 -17.91 -7.11
CA LEU A 412 8.32 -18.45 -7.26
C LEU A 412 9.31 -17.32 -7.59
N ASP A 413 10.60 -17.54 -7.39
CA ASP A 413 11.64 -16.56 -7.76
C ASP A 413 11.74 -16.37 -9.28
N GLY A 414 12.19 -15.17 -9.70
CA GLY A 414 12.58 -14.86 -11.09
C GLY A 414 11.43 -15.00 -12.09
N GLU A 415 10.27 -14.42 -11.77
CA GLU A 415 9.05 -14.48 -12.60
C GLU A 415 8.51 -15.92 -12.81
N GLY A 416 8.96 -16.88 -12.01
CA GLY A 416 8.53 -18.26 -12.09
C GLY A 416 7.04 -18.44 -11.80
N LEU A 417 6.41 -19.38 -12.50
CA LEU A 417 5.01 -19.74 -12.31
C LEU A 417 4.87 -21.02 -11.51
N ALA A 418 4.02 -20.96 -10.48
CA ALA A 418 3.55 -22.16 -9.81
C ALA A 418 2.60 -22.97 -10.71
N LYS A 419 2.22 -24.16 -10.23
CA LYS A 419 1.12 -24.97 -10.78
C LYS A 419 0.02 -25.07 -9.72
N ALA A 420 -0.66 -23.96 -9.47
CA ALA A 420 -1.75 -23.83 -8.54
C ALA A 420 -3.08 -23.66 -9.29
N PRO A 421 -4.20 -24.22 -8.79
CA PRO A 421 -5.52 -23.84 -9.25
C PRO A 421 -5.78 -22.36 -8.91
N PRO A 422 -6.73 -21.69 -9.58
CA PRO A 422 -7.20 -20.38 -9.12
C PRO A 422 -7.72 -20.47 -7.68
N THR A 423 -7.70 -19.35 -6.98
CA THR A 423 -8.10 -19.26 -5.57
C THR A 423 -9.06 -18.11 -5.37
N GLU A 424 -9.88 -18.23 -4.34
CA GLU A 424 -10.90 -17.23 -4.01
C GLU A 424 -10.26 -15.88 -3.63
N VAL A 425 -10.69 -14.82 -4.34
CA VAL A 425 -10.46 -13.43 -3.95
C VAL A 425 -11.48 -13.06 -2.89
N ARG A 426 -11.03 -12.38 -1.83
CA ARG A 426 -11.84 -12.06 -0.66
C ARG A 426 -11.63 -10.62 -0.20
N ILE A 427 -12.64 -10.06 0.46
CA ILE A 427 -12.50 -8.87 1.30
C ILE A 427 -12.67 -9.26 2.76
N LEU A 428 -11.66 -9.02 3.57
CA LEU A 428 -11.77 -9.10 5.03
C LEU A 428 -12.20 -7.74 5.58
N GLU A 429 -13.42 -7.66 6.13
CA GLU A 429 -13.86 -6.50 6.90
C GLU A 429 -13.42 -6.68 8.35
N VAL A 430 -12.46 -5.86 8.78
CA VAL A 430 -11.86 -5.91 10.12
C VAL A 430 -12.47 -4.83 10.99
N SER A 431 -13.07 -5.24 12.10
CA SER A 431 -13.67 -4.33 13.08
C SER A 431 -13.21 -4.64 14.50
N ASN A 432 -13.44 -3.72 15.43
CA ASN A 432 -12.91 -3.76 16.80
C ASN A 432 -11.37 -3.84 16.83
N LEU A 433 -10.70 -2.98 16.05
CA LEU A 433 -9.24 -2.89 16.07
C LEU A 433 -8.72 -2.66 17.50
N PRO A 434 -7.60 -3.33 17.86
CA PRO A 434 -7.03 -3.27 19.20
C PRO A 434 -6.50 -1.86 19.49
N LYS A 435 -6.52 -1.45 20.76
CA LYS A 435 -6.18 -0.08 21.20
C LYS A 435 -4.99 -0.02 22.15
#